data_AF-A0A7U6Y712-F1
#
_entry.id   AF-A0A7U6Y712-F1
#
_cell.length_a   1.000
_cell.length_b   1.000
_cell.length_c   1.000
_cell.angle_alpha   90.00
_cell.angle_beta   90.00
_cell.angle_gamma   90.00
#
_symmetry.space_group_name_H-M   'P 1'
#
loop_
_entity.id
_entity.type
_entity.pdbx_description
1 polymer ?
#
loop_
_entity_poly.entity_id
_entity_poly.type
_entity_poly.pdbx_seq_one_letter_code
_entity_poly.pdbx_strand_id
1 'polypeptide(L)'
;MFISQAFAADAGHAAAAPFWQAPEFFVMLAFFVMIGLALKPVSRALASALDLRAEKIKARLDDAQKLREDAQEMLARYQRRQAQALKEAEEIVAHAQAEAERLSKQAAKDLEDSLKRREQQAMERIAQAEAKAVKEVRDIVVDIATQAAEKVIREQLPAQAASSLIDAAIKEAGVKLN
;
A
#
# COMPACT_ATOMS: atom_id res chain seq x y z
N MET A 1 67.08 -52.58 -50.83
CA MET A 1 67.54 -52.76 -52.23
C MET A 1 66.27 -52.74 -53.08
N PHE A 2 65.92 -51.57 -53.64
CA PHE A 2 65.89 -51.29 -55.10
C PHE A 2 64.77 -52.11 -55.80
N ILE A 3 63.90 -51.55 -56.63
CA ILE A 3 64.16 -50.65 -57.77
C ILE A 3 62.93 -49.78 -58.05
N SER A 4 63.21 -48.49 -58.27
CA SER A 4 62.33 -47.50 -58.90
C SER A 4 61.97 -47.94 -60.32
N GLN A 5 60.69 -48.17 -60.61
CA GLN A 5 60.24 -48.36 -61.99
C GLN A 5 59.94 -46.99 -62.59
N ALA A 6 60.92 -46.54 -63.37
CA ALA A 6 60.77 -45.48 -64.34
C ALA A 6 59.64 -45.85 -65.30
N PHE A 7 58.59 -45.02 -65.36
CA PHE A 7 57.65 -45.04 -66.46
C PHE A 7 58.40 -44.53 -67.69
N ALA A 8 58.94 -45.48 -68.46
CA ALA A 8 59.55 -45.24 -69.75
C ALA A 8 58.50 -44.62 -70.67
N ALA A 9 58.79 -43.41 -71.14
CA ALA A 9 58.15 -42.82 -72.30
C ALA A 9 58.48 -43.69 -73.51
N ASP A 10 57.58 -44.60 -73.86
CA ASP A 10 57.59 -45.23 -75.18
C ASP A 10 57.10 -44.21 -76.19
N ALA A 11 58.06 -43.53 -76.84
CA ALA A 11 57.83 -42.66 -77.97
C ALA A 11 57.63 -43.50 -79.24
N GLY A 12 56.57 -44.30 -79.27
CA GLY A 12 56.07 -44.95 -80.47
C GLY A 12 55.44 -43.92 -81.41
N HIS A 13 56.18 -43.47 -82.42
CA HIS A 13 55.67 -42.69 -83.54
C HIS A 13 54.75 -43.56 -84.41
N ALA A 14 53.50 -43.71 -84.00
CA ALA A 14 52.41 -44.12 -84.89
C ALA A 14 51.95 -42.89 -85.69
N ALA A 15 51.78 -43.06 -87.00
CA ALA A 15 51.31 -42.05 -87.94
C ALA A 15 50.21 -41.18 -87.31
N ALA A 16 50.30 -39.85 -87.49
CA ALA A 16 49.42 -38.86 -86.86
C ALA A 16 47.94 -39.28 -86.91
N ALA A 17 47.51 -40.00 -85.88
CA ALA A 17 46.12 -40.30 -85.65
C ALA A 17 45.47 -38.93 -85.46
N PRO A 18 44.41 -38.64 -86.20
CA PRO A 18 43.84 -37.31 -86.16
C PRO A 18 43.43 -36.97 -84.72
N PHE A 19 43.57 -35.71 -84.31
CA PHE A 19 43.49 -35.26 -82.92
C PHE A 19 42.23 -35.72 -82.16
N TRP A 20 41.17 -36.10 -82.89
CA TRP A 20 39.93 -36.68 -82.37
C TRP A 20 40.03 -38.14 -81.88
N GLN A 21 41.15 -38.84 -82.12
CA GLN A 21 41.42 -40.20 -81.61
C GLN A 21 42.39 -40.21 -80.42
N ALA A 22 42.97 -39.06 -80.06
CA ALA A 22 43.84 -38.96 -78.90
C ALA A 22 43.03 -39.10 -77.60
N PRO A 23 43.44 -39.96 -76.64
CA PRO A 23 42.77 -40.09 -75.33
C PRO A 23 42.64 -38.74 -74.60
N GLU A 24 43.65 -37.88 -74.76
CA GLU A 24 43.70 -36.53 -74.18
C GLU A 24 42.51 -35.64 -74.59
N PHE A 25 42.00 -35.80 -75.82
CA PHE A 25 40.86 -35.02 -76.34
C PHE A 25 39.56 -35.38 -75.61
N PHE A 26 39.33 -36.66 -75.34
CA PHE A 26 38.15 -37.11 -74.59
C PHE A 26 38.21 -36.69 -73.12
N VAL A 27 39.40 -36.69 -72.50
CA VAL A 27 39.60 -36.19 -71.13
C VAL A 27 39.30 -34.69 -71.05
N MET A 28 39.80 -33.90 -72.01
CA MET A 28 39.52 -32.47 -72.10
C MET A 28 38.02 -32.19 -72.30
N LEU A 29 37.37 -32.93 -73.21
CA LEU A 29 35.94 -32.81 -73.46
C LEU A 29 35.11 -33.18 -72.22
N ALA A 30 35.47 -34.27 -71.54
CA ALA A 30 34.83 -34.68 -70.29
C ALA A 30 35.03 -33.64 -69.18
N PHE A 31 36.21 -33.00 -69.08
CA PHE A 31 36.49 -31.93 -68.13
C PHE A 31 35.60 -30.70 -68.37
N PHE A 32 35.46 -30.25 -69.61
CA PHE A 32 34.59 -29.11 -69.94
C PHE A 32 33.10 -29.43 -69.74
N VAL A 33 32.66 -30.65 -70.08
CA VAL A 33 31.28 -31.10 -69.84
C VAL A 33 31.00 -31.19 -68.32
N MET A 34 31.93 -31.74 -67.54
CA MET A 34 31.84 -31.80 -66.09
C MET A 34 31.76 -30.39 -65.47
N ILE A 35 32.62 -29.46 -65.89
CA ILE A 35 32.58 -28.08 -65.43
C ILE A 35 31.25 -27.42 -65.82
N GLY A 36 30.84 -27.53 -67.08
CA GLY A 36 29.58 -26.95 -67.56
C GLY A 36 28.36 -27.42 -66.75
N LEU A 37 28.32 -28.71 -66.40
CA LEU A 37 27.27 -29.27 -65.54
C LEU A 37 27.42 -28.85 -64.07
N ALA A 38 28.64 -28.66 -63.56
CA ALA A 38 28.91 -28.30 -62.16
C ALA A 38 28.71 -26.81 -61.85
N LEU A 39 28.87 -25.89 -62.83
CA LEU A 39 28.75 -24.45 -62.60
C LEU A 39 27.37 -24.05 -62.07
N LYS A 40 26.29 -24.62 -62.63
CA LYS A 40 24.90 -24.31 -62.26
C LYS A 40 24.51 -24.74 -60.83
N PRO A 41 24.79 -25.96 -60.36
CA PRO A 41 24.52 -26.34 -58.97
C PRO A 41 25.42 -25.61 -57.98
N VAL A 42 26.70 -25.37 -58.31
CA VAL A 42 27.64 -24.64 -57.43
C VAL A 42 27.22 -23.18 -57.28
N SER A 43 26.88 -22.48 -58.38
CA SER A 43 26.43 -21.09 -58.31
C SER A 43 25.12 -20.96 -57.53
N ARG A 44 24.18 -21.91 -57.71
CA ARG A 44 22.91 -21.94 -56.97
C ARG A 44 23.11 -22.21 -55.48
N ALA A 45 24.01 -23.11 -55.11
CA ALA A 45 24.31 -23.40 -53.71
C ALA A 45 24.97 -22.19 -53.01
N LEU A 46 25.89 -21.51 -53.68
CA LEU A 46 26.53 -20.29 -53.16
C LEU A 46 25.54 -19.14 -52.99
N ALA A 47 24.69 -18.90 -53.99
CA ALA A 47 23.65 -17.87 -53.90
C ALA A 47 22.69 -18.16 -52.73
N SER A 48 22.19 -19.40 -52.64
CA SER A 48 21.30 -19.83 -51.55
C SER A 48 21.94 -19.68 -50.16
N ALA A 49 23.23 -20.02 -50.02
CA ALA A 49 23.94 -19.85 -48.75
C ALA A 49 24.11 -18.37 -48.36
N LEU A 50 24.35 -17.48 -49.33
CA LEU A 50 24.43 -16.04 -49.11
C LEU A 50 23.06 -15.45 -48.78
N ASP A 51 22.01 -15.85 -49.49
CA ASP A 51 20.63 -15.41 -49.23
C ASP A 51 20.19 -15.83 -47.82
N LEU A 52 20.44 -17.08 -47.43
CA LEU A 52 20.13 -17.58 -46.08
C LEU A 52 20.88 -16.78 -45.00
N ARG A 53 22.13 -16.39 -45.25
CA ARG A 53 22.89 -15.53 -44.33
C ARG A 53 22.29 -14.12 -44.27
N ALA A 54 21.93 -13.55 -45.42
CA ALA A 54 21.31 -12.24 -45.50
C ALA A 54 19.97 -12.21 -44.75
N GLU A 55 19.12 -13.23 -44.91
CA GLU A 55 17.87 -13.37 -44.16
C GLU A 55 18.11 -13.51 -42.65
N LYS A 56 19.08 -14.33 -42.23
CA LYS A 56 19.43 -14.46 -40.81
C LYS A 56 19.93 -13.15 -40.21
N ILE A 57 20.70 -12.37 -40.96
CA ILE A 57 21.18 -11.06 -40.50
C ILE A 57 20.02 -10.08 -40.40
N LYS A 58 19.14 -10.03 -41.41
CA LYS A 58 17.93 -9.20 -41.38
C LYS A 58 17.04 -9.54 -40.18
N ALA A 59 16.74 -10.82 -39.96
CA ALA A 59 15.94 -11.27 -38.81
C ALA A 59 16.56 -10.84 -37.47
N ARG A 60 17.89 -10.97 -37.30
CA ARG A 60 18.57 -10.52 -36.08
C ARG A 60 18.53 -9.01 -35.89
N LEU A 61 18.62 -8.24 -36.98
CA LEU A 61 18.51 -6.78 -36.93
C LEU A 61 17.09 -6.35 -36.57
N ASP A 62 16.08 -7.00 -37.15
CA ASP A 62 14.68 -6.74 -36.84
C ASP A 62 14.35 -7.09 -35.37
N ASP A 63 14.87 -8.21 -34.87
CA ASP A 63 14.71 -8.61 -33.47
C ASP A 63 15.42 -7.63 -32.53
N ALA A 64 16.63 -7.16 -32.88
CA ALA A 64 17.35 -6.17 -32.10
C ALA A 64 16.64 -4.80 -32.09
N GLN A 65 16.06 -4.41 -33.22
CA GLN A 65 15.24 -3.20 -33.36
C GLN A 65 14.01 -3.28 -32.46
N LYS A 66 13.25 -4.39 -32.52
CA LYS A 66 12.09 -4.63 -31.64
C LYS A 66 12.48 -4.62 -30.17
N LEU A 67 13.57 -5.30 -29.81
CA LEU A 67 14.02 -5.34 -28.42
C LEU A 67 14.40 -3.95 -27.90
N ARG A 68 15.00 -3.10 -28.76
CA ARG A 68 15.28 -1.71 -28.42
C ARG A 68 14.00 -0.90 -28.23
N GLU A 69 13.02 -1.06 -29.12
CA GLU A 69 11.73 -0.38 -29.02
C GLU A 69 10.99 -0.78 -27.74
N ASP A 70 10.93 -2.08 -27.43
CA ASP A 70 10.35 -2.60 -26.19
C ASP A 70 11.06 -2.05 -24.95
N ALA A 71 12.40 -2.00 -24.96
CA ALA A 71 13.17 -1.43 -23.86
C ALA A 71 12.91 0.06 -23.66
N GLN A 72 12.79 0.83 -24.75
CA GLN A 72 12.44 2.25 -24.70
C GLN A 72 11.01 2.45 -24.17
N GLU A 73 10.06 1.62 -24.59
CA GLU A 73 8.69 1.68 -24.11
C GLU A 73 8.60 1.33 -22.62
N MET A 74 9.32 0.28 -22.19
CA MET A 74 9.41 -0.09 -20.78
C MET A 74 10.03 1.02 -19.94
N LEU A 75 11.12 1.64 -20.39
CA LEU A 75 11.74 2.76 -19.70
C LEU A 75 10.76 3.94 -19.55
N ALA A 76 10.06 4.30 -20.63
CA ALA A 76 9.06 5.36 -20.58
C ALA A 76 7.89 5.02 -19.64
N ARG A 77 7.44 3.76 -19.62
CA ARG A 77 6.41 3.28 -18.69
C ARG A 77 6.89 3.38 -17.24
N TYR A 78 8.11 2.97 -16.93
CA TYR A 78 8.66 3.07 -15.58
C TYR A 78 8.85 4.51 -15.12
N GLN A 79 9.33 5.40 -15.98
CA GLN A 79 9.45 6.83 -15.65
C GLN A 79 8.09 7.46 -15.35
N ARG A 80 7.06 7.15 -16.14
CA ARG A 80 5.69 7.62 -15.86
C ARG A 80 5.15 7.05 -14.54
N ARG A 81 5.35 5.75 -14.29
CA ARG A 81 4.95 5.11 -13.03
C ARG A 81 5.67 5.71 -11.83
N GLN A 82 6.96 5.99 -11.95
CA GLN A 82 7.73 6.65 -10.89
C GLN A 82 7.19 8.05 -10.60
N ALA A 83 6.96 8.86 -11.65
CA ALA A 83 6.40 10.20 -11.48
C ALA A 83 4.99 10.16 -10.87
N GLN A 84 4.16 9.20 -11.27
CA GLN A 84 2.84 9.00 -10.70
C GLN A 84 2.90 8.56 -9.23
N ALA A 85 3.77 7.61 -8.89
CA ALA A 85 3.96 7.14 -7.52
C ALA A 85 4.48 8.25 -6.59
N LEU A 86 5.36 9.13 -7.08
CA LEU A 86 5.82 10.30 -6.32
C LEU A 86 4.67 11.28 -6.05
N LYS A 87 3.85 11.58 -7.06
CA LYS A 87 2.67 12.42 -6.89
C LYS A 87 1.66 11.82 -5.91
N GLU A 88 1.38 10.53 -6.04
CA GLU A 88 0.48 9.82 -5.13
C GLU A 88 1.01 9.82 -3.69
N ALA A 89 2.32 9.64 -3.50
CA ALA A 89 2.94 9.75 -2.18
C ALA A 89 2.82 11.17 -1.59
N GLU A 90 3.04 12.21 -2.40
CA GLU A 90 2.84 13.61 -2.00
C GLU A 90 1.38 13.88 -1.61
N GLU A 91 0.43 13.38 -2.40
CA GLU A 91 -1.01 13.48 -2.12
C GLU A 91 -1.40 12.75 -0.82
N ILE A 92 -0.87 11.54 -0.59
CA ILE A 92 -1.09 10.79 0.66
C ILE A 92 -0.57 11.58 1.86
N VAL A 93 0.63 12.14 1.77
CA VAL A 93 1.22 12.92 2.87
C VAL A 93 0.41 14.20 3.12
N ALA A 94 0.03 14.93 2.06
CA ALA A 94 -0.79 16.13 2.17
C ALA A 94 -2.16 15.83 2.79
N HIS A 95 -2.82 14.75 2.35
CA HIS A 95 -4.10 14.30 2.91
C HIS A 95 -3.95 13.90 4.38
N ALA A 96 -2.91 13.15 4.73
CA ALA A 96 -2.65 12.75 6.11
C ALA A 96 -2.39 13.96 7.03
N GLN A 97 -1.68 14.98 6.56
CA GLN A 97 -1.46 16.22 7.31
C GLN A 97 -2.76 17.00 7.51
N ALA A 98 -3.55 17.19 6.45
CA ALA A 98 -4.84 17.86 6.53
C ALA A 98 -5.80 17.15 7.49
N GLU A 99 -5.82 15.81 7.44
CA GLU A 99 -6.65 14.98 8.29
C GLU A 99 -6.18 15.02 9.75
N ALA A 100 -4.88 15.01 10.00
CA ALA A 100 -4.30 15.17 11.33
C ALA A 100 -4.64 16.55 11.92
N GLU A 101 -4.56 17.63 11.14
CA GLU A 101 -4.95 18.96 11.58
C GLU A 101 -6.45 19.05 11.89
N ARG A 102 -7.30 18.46 11.03
CA ARG A 102 -8.75 18.38 11.25
C ARG A 102 -9.08 17.63 12.53
N LEU A 103 -8.45 16.47 12.75
CA LEU A 103 -8.65 15.65 13.94
C LEU A 103 -8.13 16.35 15.20
N SER A 104 -6.99 17.03 15.11
CA SER A 104 -6.44 17.82 16.23
C SER A 104 -7.38 18.95 16.63
N LYS A 105 -7.92 19.71 15.66
CA LYS A 105 -8.92 20.77 15.92
C LYS A 105 -10.20 20.22 16.55
N GLN A 106 -10.69 19.09 16.02
CA GLN A 106 -11.88 18.44 16.57
C GLN A 106 -11.64 17.94 18.00
N ALA A 107 -10.51 17.28 18.25
CA ALA A 107 -10.14 16.79 19.57
C ALA A 107 -9.95 17.94 20.59
N ALA A 108 -9.36 19.06 20.17
CA ALA A 108 -9.24 20.24 21.02
C ALA A 108 -10.62 20.81 21.40
N LYS A 109 -11.55 20.89 20.44
CA LYS A 109 -12.92 21.33 20.69
C LYS A 109 -13.66 20.37 21.63
N ASP A 110 -13.59 19.07 21.39
CA ASP A 110 -14.24 18.06 22.22
C ASP A 110 -13.68 18.04 23.64
N LEU A 111 -12.38 18.31 23.79
CA LEU A 111 -11.73 18.46 25.09
C LEU A 111 -12.22 19.71 25.82
N GLU A 112 -12.30 20.85 25.14
CA GLU A 112 -12.83 22.10 25.72
C GLU A 112 -14.28 21.92 26.20
N ASP A 113 -15.13 21.30 25.36
CA ASP A 113 -16.52 21.02 25.71
C ASP A 113 -16.62 20.04 26.90
N SER A 114 -15.72 19.04 26.95
CA SER A 114 -15.66 18.10 28.07
C SER A 114 -15.19 18.76 29.37
N LEU A 115 -14.25 19.69 29.29
CA LEU A 115 -13.78 20.47 30.44
C LEU A 115 -14.89 21.39 30.96
N LYS A 116 -15.60 22.12 30.08
CA LYS A 116 -16.75 22.95 30.45
C LYS A 116 -17.84 22.14 31.15
N ARG A 117 -18.18 20.96 30.64
CA ARG A 117 -19.15 20.06 31.30
C ARG A 117 -18.67 19.60 32.67
N ARG A 118 -17.39 19.25 32.81
CA ARG A 118 -16.82 18.85 34.10
C ARG A 118 -16.79 20.00 35.11
N GLU A 119 -16.48 21.20 34.66
CA GLU A 119 -16.52 22.41 35.47
C GLU A 119 -17.94 22.68 35.97
N GLN A 120 -18.95 22.65 35.09
CA GLN A 120 -20.36 22.80 35.48
C GLN A 120 -20.77 21.73 36.50
N GLN A 121 -20.44 20.45 36.26
CA GLN A 121 -20.73 19.38 37.22
C GLN A 121 -20.03 19.59 38.57
N ALA A 122 -18.80 20.10 38.58
CA ALA A 122 -18.09 20.42 39.83
C ALA A 122 -18.77 21.57 40.56
N MET A 123 -19.15 22.64 39.85
CA MET A 123 -19.89 23.78 40.41
C MET A 123 -21.25 23.36 40.98
N GLU A 124 -21.99 22.51 40.27
CA GLU A 124 -23.26 21.95 40.77
C GLU A 124 -23.06 21.11 42.03
N ARG A 125 -22.01 20.28 42.09
CA ARG A 125 -21.67 19.50 43.29
C ARG A 125 -21.30 20.39 44.47
N ILE A 126 -20.55 21.47 44.23
CA ILE A 126 -20.21 22.46 45.26
C ILE A 126 -21.49 23.12 45.79
N ALA A 127 -22.36 23.61 44.90
CA ALA A 127 -23.62 24.23 45.30
C ALA A 127 -24.53 23.26 46.10
N GLN A 128 -24.60 22.00 45.69
CA GLN A 128 -25.32 20.97 46.43
C GLN A 128 -24.70 20.69 47.81
N ALA A 129 -23.36 20.64 47.90
CA ALA A 129 -22.65 20.46 49.17
C ALA A 129 -22.85 21.64 50.12
N GLU A 130 -22.82 22.87 49.59
CA GLU A 130 -23.10 24.09 50.35
C GLU A 130 -24.55 24.09 50.88
N ALA A 131 -25.53 23.79 50.03
CA ALA A 131 -26.93 23.71 50.44
C ALA A 131 -27.13 22.63 51.52
N LYS A 132 -26.45 21.49 51.39
CA LYS A 132 -26.48 20.42 52.38
C LYS A 132 -25.86 20.87 53.71
N ALA A 133 -24.69 21.51 53.68
CA ALA A 133 -24.02 22.01 54.87
C ALA A 133 -24.86 23.08 55.60
N VAL A 134 -25.49 24.00 54.86
CA VAL A 134 -26.40 25.00 55.45
C VAL A 134 -27.60 24.32 56.11
N LYS A 135 -28.17 23.29 55.47
CA LYS A 135 -29.27 22.52 56.06
C LYS A 135 -28.82 21.82 57.33
N GLU A 136 -27.67 21.15 57.31
CA GLU A 136 -27.12 20.43 58.47
C GLU A 136 -26.87 21.36 59.65
N VAL A 137 -26.32 22.56 59.42
CA VAL A 137 -26.16 23.58 60.48
C VAL A 137 -27.52 24.02 61.03
N ARG A 138 -28.53 24.23 60.18
CA ARG A 138 -29.89 24.58 60.63
C ARG A 138 -30.51 23.47 61.48
N ASP A 139 -30.37 22.22 61.05
CA ASP A 139 -30.90 21.05 61.76
C ASP A 139 -30.24 20.94 63.15
N ILE A 140 -28.91 21.12 63.26
CA ILE A 140 -28.19 21.17 64.55
C ILE A 140 -28.70 22.31 65.44
N VAL A 141 -28.94 23.51 64.89
CA VAL A 141 -29.46 24.65 65.66
C VAL A 141 -30.88 24.38 66.16
N VAL A 142 -31.74 23.77 65.34
CA VAL A 142 -33.09 23.37 65.74
C VAL A 142 -33.05 22.34 66.88
N ASP A 143 -32.17 21.35 66.80
CA ASP A 143 -31.98 20.36 67.86
C ASP A 143 -31.52 21.01 69.16
N ILE A 144 -30.52 21.89 69.12
CA ILE A 144 -30.02 22.61 70.31
C ILE A 144 -31.11 23.50 70.90
N ALA A 145 -31.84 24.25 70.06
CA ALA A 145 -32.93 25.12 70.51
C ALA A 145 -34.07 24.32 71.16
N THR A 146 -34.41 23.15 70.60
CA THR A 146 -35.46 22.27 71.13
C THR A 146 -35.04 21.67 72.47
N GLN A 147 -33.79 21.20 72.59
CA GLN A 147 -33.24 20.68 73.86
C GLN A 147 -33.18 21.78 74.94
N ALA A 148 -32.78 23.01 74.56
CA ALA A 148 -32.78 24.14 75.49
C ALA A 148 -34.20 24.51 75.93
N ALA A 149 -35.17 24.53 75.02
CA ALA A 149 -36.58 24.75 75.34
C ALA A 149 -37.12 23.66 76.26
N GLU A 150 -36.83 22.37 76.00
CA GLU A 150 -37.20 21.25 76.87
C GLU A 150 -36.64 21.45 78.29
N LYS A 151 -35.35 21.82 78.39
CA LYS A 151 -34.70 22.06 79.68
C LYS A 151 -35.34 23.22 80.45
N VAL A 152 -35.60 24.35 79.79
CA VAL A 152 -36.27 25.52 80.40
C VAL A 152 -37.68 25.17 80.86
N ILE A 153 -38.46 24.46 80.03
CA ILE A 153 -39.79 23.97 80.42
C ILE A 153 -39.67 23.07 81.64
N ARG A 154 -38.74 22.10 81.66
CA ARG A 154 -38.57 21.19 82.80
C ARG A 154 -38.18 21.93 84.09
N GLU A 155 -37.37 22.98 84.01
CA GLU A 155 -36.91 23.77 85.18
C GLU A 155 -37.95 24.80 85.67
N GLN A 156 -38.78 25.35 84.79
CA GLN A 156 -39.70 26.46 85.13
C GLN A 156 -41.20 26.08 85.12
N LEU A 157 -41.58 24.82 84.88
CA LEU A 157 -43.00 24.43 84.86
C LEU A 157 -43.53 24.10 86.27
N PRO A 158 -44.39 24.94 86.87
CA PRO A 158 -45.07 24.60 88.12
C PRO A 158 -46.15 23.54 87.88
N ALA A 159 -46.37 22.66 88.86
CA ALA A 159 -47.33 21.55 88.79
C ALA A 159 -48.76 21.97 88.35
N GLN A 160 -49.18 23.19 88.71
CA GLN A 160 -50.48 23.74 88.34
C GLN A 160 -50.59 24.09 86.84
N ALA A 161 -49.51 24.56 86.21
CA ALA A 161 -49.48 24.88 84.78
C ALA A 161 -49.40 23.61 83.92
N ALA A 162 -48.76 22.55 84.43
CA ALA A 162 -48.73 21.25 83.75
C ALA A 162 -50.13 20.63 83.63
N SER A 163 -50.97 20.71 84.67
CA SER A 163 -52.33 20.15 84.62
C SER A 163 -53.23 20.90 83.64
N SER A 164 -53.13 22.24 83.57
CA SER A 164 -53.96 23.02 82.63
C SER A 164 -53.56 22.80 81.17
N LEU A 165 -52.27 22.55 80.89
CA LEU A 165 -51.80 22.18 79.55
C LEU A 165 -52.31 20.79 79.12
N ILE A 166 -52.40 19.83 80.05
CA ILE A 166 -52.97 18.50 79.79
C ILE A 166 -54.46 18.62 79.45
N ASP A 167 -55.23 19.37 80.25
CA ASP A 167 -56.66 19.58 80.00
C ASP A 167 -56.91 20.30 78.66
N ALA A 168 -56.07 21.28 78.32
CA ALA A 168 -56.13 21.97 77.04
C ALA A 168 -55.79 21.06 75.84
N ALA A 169 -54.75 20.21 75.96
CA ALA A 169 -54.37 19.26 74.92
C ALA A 169 -55.44 18.18 74.68
N ILE A 170 -56.07 17.67 75.74
CA ILE A 170 -57.21 16.73 75.66
C ILE A 170 -58.38 17.40 74.92
N LYS A 171 -58.66 18.67 75.22
CA LYS A 171 -59.72 19.43 74.55
C LYS A 171 -59.43 19.64 73.06
N GLU A 172 -58.18 19.95 72.69
CA GLU A 172 -57.81 20.15 71.28
C GLU A 172 -57.82 18.83 70.47
N ALA A 173 -57.34 17.73 71.06
CA ALA A 173 -57.39 16.40 70.42
C ALA A 173 -58.84 15.93 70.19
N GLY A 174 -59.75 16.24 71.12
CA GLY A 174 -61.18 15.97 70.95
C GLY A 174 -61.87 16.80 69.85
N VAL A 175 -61.29 17.94 69.47
CA VAL A 175 -61.83 18.83 68.41
C VAL A 175 -61.32 18.43 67.01
N LYS A 176 -60.12 17.85 66.88
CA LYS A 176 -59.57 17.38 65.59
C LYS A 176 -60.04 15.97 65.19
N LEU A 177 -60.78 15.28 66.06
CA LEU A 177 -61.34 13.93 65.83
C LEU A 177 -62.87 13.92 65.58
N ASN A 178 -63.48 15.10 65.45
CA ASN A 178 -64.79 15.29 64.81
C ASN A 178 -64.60 15.97 63.45
#